data_AF-A0A660V0M4-F1
#
_entry.id   AF-A0A660V0M4-F1
#
_cell.length_a   1.000
_cell.length_b   1.000
_cell.length_c   1.000
_cell.angle_alpha   90.00
_cell.angle_beta   90.00
_cell.angle_gamma   90.00
#
_symmetry.space_group_name_H-M   'P 1'
#
loop_
_entity.id
_entity.type
_entity.pdbx_description
1 polymer ?
#
loop_
_entity_poly.entity_id
_entity_poly.type
_entity_poly.pdbx_seq_one_letter_code
_entity_poly.pdbx_strand_id
1 'polypeptide(L)'
;MSAMVFTIHRYIFRELLRVFVLAAVALTLTMIPCMLVGPIQKFGVGPKQVVHLLGYFIPIILTFVLPMAALFAAALTYGRFAHDNELDACRASGISLLTLIYPGLCLAIIVAIVALVLSFHVVPAFVHRAEKAIQGNVKQILFRNIQRKGYYTLPDGDFRIYADQAAPAEDALGGVVVIESEGADITKLITAEAAKIVFADIGKLYNKVTVVAREAYTLDEAGRQAYFQQLPVSGRFESLLADSIKFQKIDQIKRIKVDMLSFNPIRKLALQVRAQLAAELLAGQITETIAGEGTGYYQLVAEDRIVMLSAGRCIPKAPDRSKRGRDKPPTIELTHTVRLSEYDRVRQQLICHWESERGILKLEDNQFGSPLEIVLYDPAWQQSSGLKGLAQQHVIRNVAVPEAIEERLASDNLLPKLLDVRSILPTASPGLIGLQDKLAGEMESTTNEISSEIHSRLVLGLGCTTLVLIAIALGIIFKGGHLLSAFGTSAIPAAVLVVFILAGKDLTKNPAVSATVGIGVMWSGLIILSVLTAGVYHKLLRT
;
A
#
# COMPACT_ATOMS: atom_id res chain seq x y z
N MET A 1 -41.77 -39.94 -13.05
CA MET A 1 -41.54 -38.48 -13.27
C MET A 1 -40.12 -38.04 -12.89
N SER A 2 -39.58 -38.39 -11.71
CA SER A 2 -38.24 -37.94 -11.28
C SER A 2 -37.09 -38.29 -12.23
N ALA A 3 -37.09 -39.49 -12.85
CA ALA A 3 -36.05 -39.87 -13.81
C ALA A 3 -36.06 -39.03 -15.11
N MET A 4 -37.26 -38.62 -15.58
CA MET A 4 -37.38 -37.74 -16.76
C MET A 4 -36.93 -36.31 -16.43
N VAL A 5 -37.34 -35.78 -15.27
CA VAL A 5 -36.92 -34.45 -14.80
C VAL A 5 -35.40 -34.38 -14.66
N PHE A 6 -34.78 -35.42 -14.10
CA PHE A 6 -33.32 -35.51 -13.98
C PHE A 6 -32.62 -35.50 -15.35
N THR A 7 -33.20 -36.15 -16.36
CA THR A 7 -32.64 -36.18 -17.71
C THR A 7 -32.67 -34.79 -18.37
N ILE A 8 -33.78 -34.06 -18.22
CA ILE A 8 -33.93 -32.69 -18.71
C ILE A 8 -32.96 -31.74 -17.99
N HIS A 9 -32.88 -31.84 -16.66
CA HIS A 9 -31.95 -31.03 -15.87
C HIS A 9 -30.50 -31.24 -16.32
N ARG A 10 -30.10 -32.50 -16.54
CA ARG A 10 -28.76 -32.83 -17.02
C ARG A 10 -28.50 -32.29 -18.43
N TYR A 11 -29.50 -32.35 -19.32
CA TYR A 11 -29.40 -31.81 -20.67
C TYR A 11 -29.20 -30.29 -20.67
N ILE A 12 -30.08 -29.56 -19.98
CA ILE A 12 -30.00 -28.09 -19.85
C ILE A 12 -28.68 -27.69 -19.20
N PHE A 13 -28.29 -28.35 -18.10
CA PHE A 13 -27.05 -28.04 -17.39
C PHE A 13 -25.81 -28.26 -18.26
N ARG A 14 -25.77 -29.37 -19.01
CA ARG A 14 -24.64 -29.70 -19.89
C ARG A 14 -24.47 -28.65 -20.99
N GLU A 15 -25.56 -28.22 -21.60
CA GLU A 15 -25.51 -27.20 -22.66
C GLU A 15 -25.11 -25.84 -22.09
N LEU A 16 -25.71 -25.46 -20.96
CA LEU A 16 -25.39 -24.24 -20.24
C LEU A 16 -23.91 -24.18 -19.84
N LEU A 17 -23.36 -25.27 -19.29
CA LEU A 17 -21.95 -25.38 -18.91
C LEU A 17 -21.03 -25.29 -20.14
N ARG A 18 -21.40 -25.90 -21.26
CA ARG A 18 -20.62 -25.84 -22.51
C ARG A 18 -20.52 -24.41 -23.02
N VAL A 19 -21.65 -23.70 -23.10
CA VAL A 19 -21.68 -22.29 -23.54
C VAL A 19 -20.92 -21.41 -22.55
N PHE A 20 -21.08 -21.63 -21.25
CA PHE A 20 -20.38 -20.90 -20.20
C PHE A 20 -18.86 -21.01 -20.32
N VAL A 21 -18.31 -22.23 -20.46
CA VAL A 21 -16.85 -22.41 -20.59
C VAL A 21 -16.32 -21.74 -21.85
N LEU A 22 -17.03 -21.86 -22.98
CA LEU A 22 -16.65 -21.20 -24.23
C LEU A 22 -16.66 -19.67 -24.08
N ALA A 23 -17.72 -19.11 -23.48
CA ALA A 23 -17.84 -17.69 -23.23
C ALA A 23 -16.77 -17.17 -22.26
N ALA A 24 -16.48 -17.91 -21.20
CA ALA A 24 -15.44 -17.56 -20.23
C ALA A 24 -14.05 -17.52 -20.86
N VAL A 25 -13.71 -18.51 -21.69
CA VAL A 25 -12.44 -18.53 -22.44
C VAL A 25 -12.37 -17.37 -23.41
N ALA A 26 -13.41 -17.15 -24.22
CA ALA A 26 -13.44 -16.06 -25.20
C ALA A 26 -13.29 -14.68 -24.53
N LEU A 27 -14.05 -14.40 -23.48
CA LEU A 27 -13.99 -13.14 -22.73
C LEU A 27 -12.65 -12.96 -21.98
N THR A 28 -12.05 -14.05 -21.49
CA THR A 28 -10.72 -13.96 -20.87
C THR A 28 -9.67 -13.57 -21.92
N LEU A 29 -9.68 -14.22 -23.09
CA LEU A 29 -8.75 -13.91 -24.18
C LEU A 29 -8.88 -12.47 -24.67
N THR A 30 -10.10 -11.92 -24.74
CA THR A 30 -10.33 -10.54 -25.16
C THR A 30 -9.90 -9.51 -24.12
N MET A 31 -9.96 -9.81 -22.82
CA MET A 31 -9.56 -8.89 -21.76
C MET A 31 -8.04 -8.83 -21.50
N ILE A 32 -7.29 -9.88 -21.86
CA ILE A 32 -5.84 -9.97 -21.63
C ILE A 32 -5.07 -8.75 -22.20
N PRO A 33 -5.25 -8.34 -23.47
CA PRO A 33 -4.53 -7.20 -24.03
C PRO A 33 -4.80 -5.92 -23.25
N CYS A 34 -6.05 -5.69 -22.85
CA CYS A 34 -6.47 -4.48 -22.13
C CYS A 34 -5.74 -4.31 -20.80
N MET A 35 -5.52 -5.42 -20.06
CA MET A 35 -4.78 -5.38 -18.80
C MET A 35 -3.24 -5.34 -18.96
N LEU A 36 -2.70 -5.79 -20.09
CA LEU A 36 -1.25 -5.85 -20.31
C LEU A 36 -0.64 -4.51 -20.71
N VAL A 37 -1.39 -3.61 -21.36
CA VAL A 37 -0.87 -2.32 -21.87
C VAL A 37 -0.25 -1.49 -20.74
N GLY A 38 -0.94 -1.35 -19.61
CA GLY A 38 -0.48 -0.53 -18.48
C GLY A 38 0.87 -0.98 -17.88
N PRO A 39 0.99 -2.25 -17.43
CA PRO A 39 2.24 -2.76 -16.87
C PRO A 39 3.42 -2.73 -17.86
N ILE A 40 3.17 -3.01 -19.15
CA ILE A 40 4.21 -2.99 -20.18
C ILE A 40 4.77 -1.56 -20.35
N GLN A 41 3.89 -0.56 -20.43
CA GLN A 41 4.29 0.84 -20.55
C GLN A 41 5.05 1.35 -19.31
N LYS A 42 4.58 1.00 -18.11
CA LYS A 42 5.18 1.48 -16.85
C LYS A 42 6.50 0.80 -16.49
N PHE A 43 6.58 -0.53 -16.61
CA PHE A 43 7.70 -1.31 -16.06
C PHE A 43 8.73 -1.77 -17.11
N GLY A 44 8.45 -1.61 -18.40
CA GLY A 44 9.37 -2.01 -19.47
C GLY A 44 9.72 -3.50 -19.40
N VAL A 45 8.73 -4.35 -19.09
CA VAL A 45 8.89 -5.79 -18.88
C VAL A 45 9.26 -6.53 -20.17
N GLY A 46 10.25 -7.42 -20.09
CA GLY A 46 10.64 -8.27 -21.22
C GLY A 46 9.60 -9.36 -21.52
N PRO A 47 9.58 -9.96 -22.73
CA PRO A 47 8.53 -10.89 -23.17
C PRO A 47 8.30 -12.08 -22.23
N LYS A 48 9.37 -12.69 -21.71
CA LYS A 48 9.30 -13.79 -20.75
C LYS A 48 8.64 -13.38 -19.42
N GLN A 49 8.87 -12.15 -18.99
CA GLN A 49 8.33 -11.59 -17.76
C GLN A 49 6.85 -11.20 -17.93
N VAL A 50 6.45 -10.79 -19.14
CA VAL A 50 5.05 -10.53 -19.51
C VAL A 50 4.22 -11.80 -19.39
N VAL A 51 4.71 -12.96 -19.87
CA VAL A 51 3.98 -14.24 -19.76
C VAL A 51 3.79 -14.65 -18.30
N HIS A 52 4.81 -14.47 -17.46
CA HIS A 52 4.73 -14.78 -16.04
C HIS A 52 3.75 -13.86 -15.30
N LEU A 53 3.79 -12.56 -15.64
CA LEU A 53 2.87 -11.55 -15.11
C LEU A 53 1.43 -11.78 -15.57
N LEU A 54 1.23 -12.25 -16.80
CA LEU A 54 -0.06 -12.64 -17.34
C LEU A 54 -0.69 -13.76 -16.50
N GLY A 55 0.10 -14.77 -16.14
CA GLY A 55 -0.32 -15.83 -15.22
C GLY A 55 -0.84 -15.30 -13.87
N TYR A 56 -0.28 -14.18 -13.39
CA TYR A 56 -0.73 -13.53 -12.17
C TYR A 56 -2.00 -12.69 -12.31
N PHE A 57 -2.25 -12.12 -13.50
CA PHE A 57 -3.45 -11.32 -13.75
C PHE A 57 -4.69 -12.14 -14.13
N ILE A 58 -4.53 -13.39 -14.60
CA ILE A 58 -5.66 -14.27 -14.96
C ILE A 58 -6.70 -14.37 -13.83
N PRO A 59 -6.36 -14.64 -12.56
CA PRO A 59 -7.34 -14.69 -11.48
C PRO A 59 -8.10 -13.37 -11.27
N ILE A 60 -7.46 -12.22 -11.51
CA ILE A 60 -8.09 -10.90 -11.39
C ILE A 60 -9.07 -10.66 -12.53
N ILE A 61 -8.72 -11.06 -13.75
CA ILE A 61 -9.62 -10.96 -14.90
C ILE A 61 -10.84 -11.87 -14.68
N LEU A 62 -10.59 -13.08 -14.16
CA LEU A 62 -11.59 -14.11 -13.99
C LEU A 62 -12.68 -13.72 -12.96
N THR A 63 -12.39 -12.83 -11.98
CA THR A 63 -13.43 -12.32 -11.06
C THR A 63 -14.52 -11.50 -11.76
N PHE A 64 -14.22 -10.89 -12.91
CA PHE A 64 -15.19 -10.11 -13.69
C PHE A 64 -15.73 -10.91 -14.88
N VAL A 65 -14.93 -11.80 -15.46
CA VAL A 65 -15.33 -12.61 -16.60
C VAL A 65 -16.34 -13.69 -16.23
N LEU A 66 -16.21 -14.33 -15.06
CA LEU A 66 -17.10 -15.43 -14.66
C LEU A 66 -18.59 -15.01 -14.60
N PRO A 67 -18.99 -13.91 -13.92
CA PRO A 67 -20.39 -13.48 -13.92
C PRO A 67 -20.91 -13.13 -15.32
N MET A 68 -20.09 -12.46 -16.14
CA MET A 68 -20.48 -12.05 -17.49
C MET A 68 -20.65 -13.25 -18.43
N ALA A 69 -19.75 -14.24 -18.32
CA ALA A 69 -19.84 -15.49 -19.08
C ALA A 69 -21.08 -16.31 -18.69
N ALA A 70 -21.41 -16.36 -17.39
CA ALA A 70 -22.59 -17.07 -16.89
C ALA A 70 -23.89 -16.39 -17.35
N LEU A 71 -23.93 -15.06 -17.29
CA LEU A 71 -25.02 -14.25 -17.81
C LEU A 71 -25.23 -14.48 -19.33
N PHE A 72 -24.16 -14.43 -20.12
CA PHE A 72 -24.21 -14.70 -21.55
C PHE A 72 -24.70 -16.12 -21.85
N ALA A 73 -24.14 -17.13 -21.15
CA ALA A 73 -24.51 -18.52 -21.34
C ALA A 73 -25.98 -18.79 -21.00
N ALA A 74 -26.47 -18.18 -19.93
CA ALA A 74 -27.87 -18.28 -19.52
C ALA A 74 -28.82 -17.65 -20.53
N ALA A 75 -28.56 -16.41 -20.95
CA ALA A 75 -29.38 -15.74 -21.96
C ALA A 75 -29.42 -16.53 -23.28
N LEU A 76 -28.26 -17.00 -23.75
CA LEU A 76 -28.15 -17.72 -25.02
C LEU A 76 -28.83 -19.09 -24.98
N THR A 77 -28.55 -19.89 -23.95
CA THR A 77 -29.03 -21.27 -23.86
C THR A 77 -30.55 -21.32 -23.67
N TYR A 78 -31.09 -20.52 -22.73
CA TYR A 78 -32.53 -20.46 -22.53
C TYR A 78 -33.26 -19.75 -23.66
N GLY A 79 -32.63 -18.76 -24.30
CA GLY A 79 -33.16 -18.15 -25.52
C GLY A 79 -33.27 -19.13 -26.68
N ARG A 80 -32.29 -20.03 -26.85
CA ARG A 80 -32.35 -21.08 -27.85
C ARG A 80 -33.45 -22.11 -27.55
N PHE A 81 -33.52 -22.62 -26.32
CA PHE A 81 -34.59 -23.55 -25.93
C PHE A 81 -36.00 -22.94 -26.04
N ALA A 82 -36.11 -21.63 -25.84
CA ALA A 82 -37.36 -20.88 -26.02
C ALA A 82 -37.69 -20.70 -27.52
N HIS A 83 -36.68 -20.51 -28.38
CA HIS A 83 -36.84 -20.39 -29.83
C HIS A 83 -37.22 -21.71 -30.51
N ASP A 84 -36.58 -22.81 -30.09
CA ASP A 84 -36.81 -24.15 -30.61
C ASP A 84 -38.10 -24.80 -30.03
N ASN A 85 -38.89 -24.03 -29.28
CA ASN A 85 -40.12 -24.46 -28.59
C ASN A 85 -39.93 -25.63 -27.60
N GLU A 86 -38.69 -25.96 -27.21
CA GLU A 86 -38.40 -27.03 -26.25
C GLU A 86 -38.99 -26.73 -24.87
N LEU A 87 -38.92 -25.46 -24.43
CA LEU A 87 -39.49 -25.03 -23.15
C LEU A 87 -41.03 -25.13 -23.14
N ASP A 88 -41.67 -24.79 -24.26
CA ASP A 88 -43.13 -24.82 -24.37
C ASP A 88 -43.64 -26.27 -24.45
N ALA A 89 -42.90 -27.16 -25.13
CA ALA A 89 -43.17 -28.60 -25.13
C ALA A 89 -43.06 -29.23 -23.73
N CYS A 90 -42.06 -28.83 -22.94
CA CYS A 90 -41.93 -29.25 -21.54
C CYS A 90 -43.10 -28.76 -20.68
N ARG A 91 -43.53 -27.49 -20.87
CA ARG A 91 -44.70 -26.92 -20.19
C ARG A 91 -45.99 -27.68 -20.54
N ALA A 92 -46.20 -28.01 -21.81
CA ALA A 92 -47.34 -28.82 -22.25
C ALA A 92 -47.36 -30.23 -21.65
N SER A 93 -46.18 -30.76 -21.29
CA SER A 93 -46.02 -32.06 -20.61
C SER A 93 -46.22 -31.99 -19.08
N GLY A 94 -46.68 -30.85 -18.55
CA GLY A 94 -46.95 -30.65 -17.12
C GLY A 94 -45.73 -30.29 -16.28
N ILE A 95 -44.57 -29.99 -16.88
CA ILE A 95 -43.37 -29.57 -16.16
C ILE A 95 -43.44 -28.05 -15.92
N SER A 96 -43.37 -27.64 -14.65
CA SER A 96 -43.42 -26.22 -14.29
C SER A 96 -42.18 -25.46 -14.76
N LEU A 97 -42.35 -24.20 -15.16
CA LEU A 97 -41.26 -23.35 -15.63
C LEU A 97 -40.15 -23.16 -14.58
N LEU A 98 -40.52 -23.10 -13.30
CA LEU A 98 -39.55 -23.03 -12.19
C LEU A 98 -38.65 -24.27 -12.13
N THR A 99 -39.16 -25.45 -12.50
CA THR A 99 -38.37 -26.69 -12.57
C THR A 99 -37.35 -26.61 -13.70
N LEU A 100 -37.67 -25.97 -14.82
CA LEU A 100 -36.76 -25.79 -15.96
C LEU A 100 -35.63 -24.80 -15.66
N ILE A 101 -35.81 -23.88 -14.71
CA ILE A 101 -34.83 -22.84 -14.34
C ILE A 101 -33.79 -23.35 -13.34
N TYR A 102 -34.11 -24.42 -12.61
CA TYR A 102 -33.24 -25.01 -11.58
C TYR A 102 -31.78 -25.29 -12.03
N PRO A 103 -31.52 -25.86 -13.24
CA PRO A 103 -30.16 -26.05 -13.74
C PRO A 103 -29.39 -24.72 -13.91
N GLY A 104 -30.10 -23.65 -14.30
CA GLY A 104 -29.53 -22.32 -14.42
C GLY A 104 -29.18 -21.71 -13.07
N LEU A 105 -30.08 -21.85 -12.08
CA LEU A 105 -29.80 -21.45 -10.69
C LEU A 105 -28.61 -22.22 -10.11
N CYS A 106 -28.52 -23.52 -10.38
CA CYS A 106 -27.39 -24.35 -9.96
C CYS A 106 -26.06 -23.82 -10.50
N LEU A 107 -25.98 -23.51 -11.81
CA LEU A 107 -24.80 -22.86 -12.38
C LEU A 107 -24.53 -21.50 -11.72
N ALA A 108 -25.57 -20.69 -11.49
CA ALA A 108 -25.43 -19.37 -10.87
C ALA A 108 -24.78 -19.44 -9.48
N ILE A 109 -25.22 -20.41 -8.65
CA ILE A 109 -24.66 -20.64 -7.31
C ILE A 109 -23.20 -21.13 -7.41
N ILE A 110 -22.91 -22.06 -8.31
CA ILE A 110 -21.53 -22.55 -8.54
C ILE A 110 -20.62 -21.38 -8.92
N VAL A 111 -21.04 -20.56 -9.88
CA VAL A 111 -20.26 -19.40 -10.34
C VAL A 111 -20.09 -18.36 -9.22
N ALA A 112 -21.14 -18.09 -8.43
CA ALA A 112 -21.05 -17.20 -7.28
C ALA A 112 -20.03 -17.68 -6.24
N ILE A 113 -20.04 -18.97 -5.89
CA ILE A 113 -19.08 -19.57 -4.96
C ILE A 113 -17.65 -19.46 -5.53
N VAL A 114 -17.45 -19.84 -6.79
CA VAL A 114 -16.13 -19.75 -7.44
C VAL A 114 -15.64 -18.32 -7.47
N ALA A 115 -16.49 -17.35 -7.82
CA ALA A 115 -16.14 -15.93 -7.84
C ALA A 115 -15.75 -15.40 -6.46
N LEU A 116 -16.47 -15.80 -5.40
CA LEU A 116 -16.15 -15.43 -4.02
C LEU A 116 -14.81 -16.05 -3.56
N VAL A 117 -14.58 -17.33 -3.83
CA VAL A 117 -13.31 -18.00 -3.50
C VAL A 117 -12.13 -17.35 -4.24
N LEU A 118 -12.33 -17.06 -5.52
CA LEU A 118 -11.36 -16.38 -6.35
C LEU A 118 -11.03 -14.99 -5.77
N SER A 119 -12.04 -14.24 -5.36
CA SER A 119 -11.89 -12.88 -4.82
C SER A 119 -11.25 -12.85 -3.42
N PHE A 120 -11.65 -13.74 -2.50
CA PHE A 120 -11.16 -13.71 -1.11
C PHE A 120 -9.83 -14.44 -0.88
N HIS A 121 -9.51 -15.47 -1.68
CA HIS A 121 -8.34 -16.31 -1.46
C HIS A 121 -7.33 -16.29 -2.61
N VAL A 122 -7.79 -16.46 -3.85
CA VAL A 122 -6.91 -16.66 -4.99
C VAL A 122 -6.28 -15.34 -5.45
N VAL A 123 -7.08 -14.30 -5.69
CA VAL A 123 -6.60 -12.99 -6.15
C VAL A 123 -5.54 -12.42 -5.20
N PRO A 124 -5.79 -12.30 -3.88
CA PRO A 124 -4.77 -11.84 -2.94
C PRO A 124 -3.48 -12.68 -2.96
N ALA A 125 -3.61 -14.02 -3.06
CA ALA A 125 -2.44 -14.90 -3.12
C ALA A 125 -1.61 -14.69 -4.39
N PHE A 126 -2.25 -14.48 -5.53
CA PHE A 126 -1.58 -14.25 -6.81
C PHE A 126 -0.98 -12.85 -6.90
N VAL A 127 -1.65 -11.83 -6.34
CA VAL A 127 -1.08 -10.48 -6.23
C VAL A 127 0.18 -10.47 -5.37
N HIS A 128 0.16 -11.13 -4.21
CA HIS A 128 1.35 -11.21 -3.36
C HIS A 128 2.50 -12.00 -4.01
N ARG A 129 2.19 -13.03 -4.81
CA ARG A 129 3.19 -13.74 -5.62
C ARG A 129 3.74 -12.86 -6.75
N ALA A 130 2.88 -12.08 -7.41
CA ALA A 130 3.28 -11.12 -8.43
C ALA A 130 4.23 -10.07 -7.85
N GLU A 131 3.91 -9.55 -6.67
CA GLU A 131 4.76 -8.61 -5.96
C GLU A 131 6.12 -9.21 -5.62
N LYS A 132 6.17 -10.41 -5.03
CA LYS A 132 7.44 -11.11 -4.76
C LYS A 132 8.25 -11.36 -6.03
N ALA A 133 7.59 -11.71 -7.12
CA ALA A 133 8.24 -11.90 -8.41
C ALA A 133 8.79 -10.58 -8.97
N ILE A 134 8.10 -9.45 -8.77
CA ILE A 134 8.59 -8.12 -9.14
C ILE A 134 9.77 -7.73 -8.23
N GLN A 135 9.63 -7.87 -6.91
CA GLN A 135 10.64 -7.55 -5.90
C GLN A 135 11.94 -8.33 -6.10
N GLY A 136 11.86 -9.65 -6.30
CA GLY A 136 13.04 -10.48 -6.57
C GLY A 136 13.75 -10.13 -7.88
N ASN A 137 13.07 -9.42 -8.79
CA ASN A 137 13.61 -8.93 -10.05
C ASN A 137 13.84 -7.41 -10.05
N VAL A 138 13.67 -6.68 -8.93
CA VAL A 138 13.84 -5.21 -8.87
C VAL A 138 15.23 -4.81 -9.35
N LYS A 139 16.24 -5.56 -8.91
CA LYS A 139 17.63 -5.43 -9.37
C LYS A 139 17.71 -5.45 -10.90
N GLN A 140 17.16 -6.49 -11.53
CA GLN A 140 17.19 -6.64 -12.97
C GLN A 140 16.35 -5.57 -13.70
N ILE A 141 15.23 -5.14 -13.11
CA ILE A 141 14.38 -4.07 -13.65
C ILE A 141 15.12 -2.73 -13.62
N LEU A 142 15.81 -2.40 -12.52
CA LEU A 142 16.61 -1.20 -12.36
C LEU A 142 17.74 -1.17 -13.39
N PHE A 143 18.58 -2.21 -13.43
CA PHE A 143 19.69 -2.28 -14.38
C PHE A 143 19.20 -2.24 -15.84
N ARG A 144 18.13 -2.95 -16.18
CA ARG A 144 17.54 -2.92 -17.52
C ARG A 144 16.98 -1.56 -17.92
N ASN A 145 16.31 -0.86 -17.00
CA ASN A 145 15.78 0.47 -17.27
C ASN A 145 16.89 1.48 -17.49
N ILE A 146 17.96 1.42 -16.69
CA ILE A 146 19.15 2.25 -16.91
C ILE A 146 19.78 1.94 -18.27
N GLN A 147 19.98 0.66 -18.63
CA GLN A 147 20.52 0.30 -19.96
C GLN A 147 19.65 0.76 -21.13
N ARG A 148 18.32 0.79 -20.99
CA ARG A 148 17.39 1.15 -22.07
C ARG A 148 17.07 2.64 -22.15
N LYS A 149 17.01 3.33 -21.01
CA LYS A 149 16.52 4.71 -20.89
C LYS A 149 17.58 5.70 -20.39
N GLY A 150 18.73 5.21 -19.90
CA GLY A 150 19.77 6.01 -19.25
C GLY A 150 19.46 6.42 -17.80
N TYR A 151 18.25 6.14 -17.31
CA TYR A 151 17.84 6.50 -15.96
C TYR A 151 16.79 5.57 -15.36
N TYR A 152 16.66 5.62 -14.04
CA TYR A 152 15.62 4.97 -13.26
C TYR A 152 15.08 5.92 -12.19
N THR A 153 13.76 6.09 -12.16
CA THR A 153 13.06 6.85 -11.11
C THR A 153 12.59 5.88 -10.04
N LEU A 154 12.93 6.16 -8.78
CA LEU A 154 12.43 5.35 -7.67
C LEU A 154 10.90 5.53 -7.49
N PRO A 155 10.19 4.54 -6.93
CA PRO A 155 8.73 4.61 -6.74
C PRO A 155 8.25 5.84 -5.95
N ASP A 156 9.04 6.30 -4.97
CA ASP A 156 8.77 7.49 -4.15
C ASP A 156 8.92 8.81 -4.94
N GLY A 157 9.45 8.78 -6.17
CA GLY A 157 9.54 9.96 -7.04
C GLY A 157 10.60 11.01 -6.66
N ASP A 158 11.15 10.93 -5.45
CA ASP A 158 12.15 11.88 -4.92
C ASP A 158 13.55 11.68 -5.52
N PHE A 159 13.90 10.44 -5.90
CA PHE A 159 15.23 10.11 -6.44
C PHE A 159 15.16 9.66 -7.90
N ARG A 160 15.99 10.28 -8.73
CA ARG A 160 16.29 9.82 -10.09
C ARG A 160 17.75 9.44 -10.19
N ILE A 161 18.02 8.21 -10.60
CA ILE A 161 19.37 7.69 -10.80
C ILE A 161 19.62 7.65 -12.31
N TYR A 162 20.59 8.41 -12.76
CA TYR A 162 21.16 8.36 -14.10
C TYR A 162 22.47 7.59 -14.05
N ALA A 163 22.72 6.75 -15.04
CA ALA A 163 24.02 6.11 -15.20
C ALA A 163 24.33 5.83 -16.67
N ASP A 164 25.56 6.08 -17.06
CA ASP A 164 26.05 5.89 -18.42
C ASP A 164 26.23 4.40 -18.73
N GLN A 165 26.70 3.63 -17.75
CA GLN A 165 26.93 2.19 -17.86
C GLN A 165 26.29 1.45 -16.70
N ALA A 166 25.78 0.26 -16.98
CA ALA A 166 25.10 -0.57 -16.03
C ALA A 166 25.53 -2.03 -16.24
N ALA A 167 26.27 -2.57 -15.26
CA ALA A 167 26.81 -3.92 -15.26
C ALA A 167 26.03 -4.80 -14.26
N PRO A 168 25.01 -5.57 -14.71
CA PRO A 168 24.12 -6.32 -13.81
C PRO A 168 24.81 -7.49 -13.09
N ALA A 169 25.95 -7.97 -13.62
CA ALA A 169 26.71 -9.09 -13.06
C ALA A 169 27.56 -8.68 -11.84
N GLU A 170 28.01 -7.43 -11.82
CA GLU A 170 28.94 -6.89 -10.80
C GLU A 170 28.24 -5.94 -9.80
N ASP A 171 26.94 -5.70 -10.01
CA ASP A 171 26.12 -4.75 -9.28
C ASP A 171 26.64 -3.32 -9.34
N ALA A 172 27.29 -2.99 -10.46
CA ALA A 172 28.00 -1.75 -10.65
C ALA A 172 27.32 -0.87 -11.71
N LEU A 173 27.32 0.42 -11.42
CA LEU A 173 26.94 1.50 -12.33
C LEU A 173 28.18 2.39 -12.56
N GLY A 174 28.39 2.82 -13.80
CA GLY A 174 29.44 3.76 -14.19
C GLY A 174 28.83 5.09 -14.64
N GLY A 175 29.48 6.20 -14.31
CA GLY A 175 29.03 7.55 -14.65
C GLY A 175 27.67 7.87 -14.03
N VAL A 176 27.59 7.88 -12.70
CA VAL A 176 26.32 7.93 -11.96
C VAL A 176 26.00 9.36 -11.52
N VAL A 177 24.78 9.79 -11.81
CA VAL A 177 24.21 11.04 -11.28
C VAL A 177 22.91 10.72 -10.56
N VAL A 178 22.87 10.98 -9.25
CA VAL A 178 21.66 10.87 -8.43
C VAL A 178 21.11 12.26 -8.17
N ILE A 179 19.87 12.48 -8.57
CA ILE A 179 19.14 13.72 -8.34
C ILE A 179 18.10 13.46 -7.25
N GLU A 180 18.18 14.22 -6.16
CA GLU A 180 17.10 14.38 -5.19
C GLU A 180 16.32 15.64 -5.55
N SER A 181 15.01 15.50 -5.75
CA SER A 181 14.15 16.63 -6.13
C SER A 181 12.93 16.70 -5.22
N GLU A 182 12.65 17.90 -4.72
CA GLU A 182 11.49 18.21 -3.89
C GLU A 182 10.47 19.02 -4.72
N GLY A 183 9.64 18.32 -5.50
CA GLY A 183 8.68 18.95 -6.41
C GLY A 183 9.28 19.28 -7.79
N ALA A 184 9.49 20.57 -8.06
CA ALA A 184 10.17 21.07 -9.27
C ALA A 184 11.63 21.48 -9.00
N ASP A 185 11.98 21.66 -7.73
CA ASP A 185 13.30 22.10 -7.30
C ASP A 185 14.23 20.90 -7.07
N ILE A 186 15.49 21.04 -7.45
CA ILE A 186 16.53 20.04 -7.22
C ILE A 186 17.22 20.40 -5.91
N THR A 187 16.99 19.61 -4.88
CA THR A 187 17.53 19.87 -3.54
C THR A 187 18.95 19.33 -3.39
N LYS A 188 19.27 18.24 -4.08
CA LYS A 188 20.59 17.64 -4.02
C LYS A 188 20.99 16.97 -5.32
N LEU A 189 22.20 17.28 -5.79
CA LEU A 189 22.83 16.59 -6.90
C LEU A 189 24.04 15.81 -6.39
N ILE A 190 24.12 14.53 -6.73
CA ILE A 190 25.22 13.65 -6.35
C ILE A 190 25.80 13.05 -7.63
N THR A 191 27.07 13.34 -7.91
CA THR A 191 27.78 12.82 -9.09
C THR A 191 28.91 11.90 -8.64
N ALA A 192 29.09 10.75 -9.30
CA ALA A 192 30.13 9.79 -8.98
C ALA A 192 30.58 9.00 -10.22
N GLU A 193 31.86 8.64 -10.28
CA GLU A 193 32.43 7.87 -11.39
C GLU A 193 31.92 6.42 -11.39
N ALA A 194 31.82 5.81 -10.22
CA ALA A 194 31.30 4.46 -10.05
C ALA A 194 30.39 4.37 -8.83
N ALA A 195 29.31 3.61 -8.95
CA ALA A 195 28.47 3.28 -7.81
C ALA A 195 28.16 1.79 -7.75
N LYS A 196 28.20 1.22 -6.55
CA LYS A 196 27.77 -0.15 -6.29
C LYS A 196 26.38 -0.15 -5.68
N ILE A 197 25.49 -0.98 -6.23
CA ILE A 197 24.14 -1.13 -5.69
C ILE A 197 24.12 -2.28 -4.69
N VAL A 198 23.84 -1.97 -3.43
CA VAL A 198 23.65 -2.95 -2.37
C VAL A 198 22.16 -3.05 -2.06
N PHE A 199 21.60 -4.23 -2.25
CA PHE A 199 20.24 -4.56 -1.82
C PHE A 199 20.31 -5.20 -0.44
N ALA A 200 19.78 -4.52 0.57
CA ALA A 200 19.58 -5.11 1.88
C ALA A 200 18.11 -5.50 2.04
N ASP A 201 17.84 -6.79 2.24
CA ASP A 201 16.55 -7.31 2.67
C ASP A 201 16.41 -7.03 4.17
N ILE A 202 15.77 -5.92 4.52
CA ILE A 202 15.54 -5.53 5.92
C ILE A 202 14.26 -6.22 6.41
N GLY A 203 14.30 -7.55 6.41
CA GLY A 203 13.18 -8.42 6.73
C GLY A 203 11.95 -8.20 5.85
N LYS A 204 10.82 -8.80 6.22
CA LYS A 204 9.54 -8.72 5.48
C LYS A 204 8.95 -7.30 5.35
N LEU A 205 9.67 -6.23 5.72
CA LEU A 205 9.16 -4.86 5.78
C LEU A 205 9.42 -4.05 4.51
N TYR A 206 10.67 -3.96 4.03
CA TYR A 206 11.00 -3.23 2.81
C TYR A 206 12.39 -3.61 2.29
N ASN A 207 12.62 -3.44 0.99
CA ASN A 207 13.95 -3.55 0.41
C ASN A 207 14.64 -2.19 0.49
N LYS A 208 15.82 -2.13 1.10
CA LYS A 208 16.66 -0.93 1.08
C LYS A 208 17.65 -1.05 -0.07
N VAL A 209 17.65 -0.06 -0.94
CA VAL A 209 18.64 0.06 -2.01
C VAL A 209 19.62 1.14 -1.62
N THR A 210 20.84 0.73 -1.32
CA THR A 210 21.93 1.64 -1.02
C THR A 210 22.87 1.70 -2.22
N VAL A 211 22.91 2.86 -2.85
CA VAL A 211 23.88 3.21 -3.88
C VAL A 211 25.11 3.73 -3.15
N VAL A 212 26.19 2.97 -3.14
CA VAL A 212 27.48 3.42 -2.59
C VAL A 212 28.25 4.05 -3.73
N ALA A 213 28.16 5.38 -3.81
CA ALA A 213 28.91 6.18 -4.77
C ALA A 213 30.36 6.32 -4.31
N ARG A 214 31.33 6.05 -5.19
CA ARG A 214 32.76 6.26 -4.96
C ARG A 214 33.19 7.60 -5.57
N GLU A 215 34.04 8.32 -4.85
CA GLU A 215 34.56 9.63 -5.29
C GLU A 215 33.41 10.59 -5.64
N ALA A 216 32.45 10.68 -4.73
CA ALA A 216 31.20 11.40 -4.95
C ALA A 216 31.36 12.89 -4.66
N TYR A 217 30.84 13.72 -5.57
CA TYR A 217 30.69 15.15 -5.38
C TYR A 217 29.22 15.47 -5.13
N THR A 218 28.92 16.17 -4.05
CA THR A 218 27.56 16.66 -3.78
C THR A 218 27.48 18.15 -4.03
N LEU A 219 26.44 18.58 -4.75
CA LEU A 219 26.04 19.97 -4.87
C LEU A 219 24.73 20.18 -4.11
N ASP A 220 24.74 21.07 -3.13
CA ASP A 220 23.57 21.49 -2.36
C ASP A 220 22.89 22.72 -3.00
N GLU A 221 21.66 23.07 -2.60
CA GLU A 221 20.90 24.23 -3.14
C GLU A 221 21.68 25.55 -3.09
N ALA A 222 22.54 25.73 -2.08
CA ALA A 222 23.39 26.90 -1.94
C ALA A 222 24.65 26.90 -2.86
N GLY A 223 24.75 25.95 -3.80
CA GLY A 223 25.90 25.80 -4.70
C GLY A 223 27.17 25.28 -4.03
N ARG A 224 27.08 24.79 -2.79
CA ARG A 224 28.21 24.29 -2.01
C ARG A 224 28.61 22.90 -2.48
N GLN A 225 29.92 22.70 -2.68
CA GLN A 225 30.51 21.42 -3.07
C GLN A 225 31.12 20.71 -1.86
N ALA A 226 30.81 19.43 -1.70
CA ALA A 226 31.48 18.56 -0.75
C ALA A 226 31.94 17.26 -1.44
N TYR A 227 33.17 16.85 -1.16
CA TYR A 227 33.78 15.64 -1.68
C TYR A 227 33.68 14.52 -0.64
N PHE A 228 33.26 13.34 -1.10
CA PHE A 228 33.16 12.14 -0.27
C PHE A 228 33.85 10.97 -0.99
N GLN A 229 34.78 10.31 -0.30
CA GLN A 229 35.43 9.11 -0.84
C GLN A 229 34.41 7.98 -1.07
N GLN A 230 33.44 7.85 -0.16
CA GLN A 230 32.27 6.99 -0.31
C GLN A 230 31.03 7.70 0.23
N LEU A 231 29.97 7.74 -0.56
CA LEU A 231 28.69 8.30 -0.13
C LEU A 231 27.57 7.27 -0.33
N PRO A 232 27.06 6.66 0.75
CA PRO A 232 25.90 5.79 0.67
C PRO A 232 24.62 6.61 0.52
N VAL A 233 23.99 6.55 -0.65
CA VAL A 233 22.66 7.11 -0.90
C VAL A 233 21.66 5.98 -0.82
N SER A 234 20.73 6.03 0.13
CA SER A 234 19.75 4.98 0.33
C SER A 234 18.35 5.40 -0.08
N GLY A 235 17.73 4.60 -0.94
CA GLY A 235 16.31 4.59 -1.23
C GLY A 235 15.61 3.45 -0.50
N ARG A 236 14.36 3.65 -0.09
CA ARG A 236 13.49 2.56 0.35
C ARG A 236 12.62 2.15 -0.83
N PHE A 237 12.40 0.86 -1.02
CA PHE A 237 11.36 0.35 -1.89
C PHE A 237 10.19 -0.05 -0.99
N GLU A 238 9.18 0.80 -0.94
CA GLU A 238 7.91 0.45 -0.30
C GLU A 238 7.25 -0.73 -1.01
N SER A 239 6.35 -1.40 -0.30
CA SER A 239 5.54 -2.46 -0.90
C SER A 239 4.61 -1.83 -1.96
N LEU A 240 4.62 -2.39 -3.16
CA LEU A 240 3.80 -1.86 -4.26
C LEU A 240 2.33 -2.27 -4.13
N LEU A 241 2.03 -3.36 -3.42
CA LEU A 241 0.69 -3.96 -3.39
C LEU A 241 0.26 -4.37 -1.96
N ALA A 242 1.15 -4.84 -1.08
CA ALA A 242 0.79 -5.26 0.28
C ALA A 242 0.32 -4.12 1.19
N ASP A 243 0.61 -2.87 0.85
CA ASP A 243 0.15 -1.71 1.63
C ASP A 243 -1.29 -1.29 1.28
N SER A 244 -2.02 -2.06 0.45
CA SER A 244 -3.43 -1.81 0.15
C SER A 244 -4.35 -2.95 0.60
N ILE A 245 -5.49 -2.61 1.19
CA ILE A 245 -6.45 -3.58 1.73
C ILE A 245 -7.05 -4.45 0.62
N LYS A 246 -7.23 -3.89 -0.58
CA LYS A 246 -7.73 -4.60 -1.77
C LYS A 246 -6.95 -5.88 -2.09
N PHE A 247 -5.67 -5.95 -1.75
CA PHE A 247 -4.83 -7.11 -2.08
C PHE A 247 -4.58 -8.05 -0.90
N GLN A 248 -5.23 -7.82 0.25
CA GLN A 248 -5.11 -8.65 1.44
C GLN A 248 -6.07 -9.85 1.40
N LYS A 249 -5.60 -10.99 1.94
CA LYS A 249 -6.45 -12.16 2.19
C LYS A 249 -7.43 -11.89 3.33
N ILE A 250 -8.55 -12.61 3.36
CA ILE A 250 -9.54 -12.45 4.45
C ILE A 250 -8.94 -12.68 5.84
N ASP A 251 -8.01 -13.63 6.00
CA ASP A 251 -7.36 -13.89 7.28
C ASP A 251 -6.39 -12.77 7.68
N GLN A 252 -5.74 -12.13 6.69
CA GLN A 252 -4.90 -10.96 6.93
C GLN A 252 -5.74 -9.74 7.30
N ILE A 253 -6.87 -9.52 6.60
CA ILE A 253 -7.83 -8.46 6.93
C ILE A 253 -8.33 -8.61 8.38
N LYS A 254 -8.66 -9.85 8.80
CA LYS A 254 -9.06 -10.11 10.19
C LYS A 254 -7.94 -9.79 11.18
N ARG A 255 -6.69 -10.15 10.87
CA ARG A 255 -5.53 -9.81 11.71
C ARG A 255 -5.30 -8.32 11.81
N ILE A 256 -5.37 -7.59 10.69
CA ILE A 256 -5.25 -6.13 10.64
C ILE A 256 -6.35 -5.46 11.48
N LYS A 257 -7.57 -6.00 11.46
CA LYS A 257 -8.68 -5.49 12.28
C LYS A 257 -8.45 -5.67 13.79
N VAL A 258 -7.76 -6.73 14.20
CA VAL A 258 -7.44 -7.01 15.60
C VAL A 258 -6.19 -6.25 16.06
N ASP A 259 -5.16 -6.21 15.22
CA ASP A 259 -3.90 -5.51 15.45
C ASP A 259 -3.56 -4.64 14.23
N MET A 260 -3.93 -3.37 14.33
CA MET A 260 -3.69 -2.40 13.25
C MET A 260 -2.20 -2.08 13.06
N LEU A 261 -1.33 -2.33 14.05
CA LEU A 261 0.11 -2.14 13.90
C LEU A 261 0.74 -3.20 12.98
N SER A 262 0.03 -4.29 12.69
CA SER A 262 0.46 -5.26 11.68
C SER A 262 0.37 -4.69 10.25
N PHE A 263 -0.38 -3.61 10.04
CA PHE A 263 -0.54 -2.94 8.76
C PHE A 263 0.47 -1.80 8.60
N ASN A 264 1.27 -1.85 7.52
CA ASN A 264 2.44 -1.00 7.37
C ASN A 264 2.14 0.52 7.34
N PRO A 265 1.10 1.01 6.64
CA PRO A 265 0.76 2.44 6.66
C PRO A 265 0.46 2.98 8.07
N ILE A 266 -0.34 2.25 8.84
CA ILE A 266 -0.68 2.61 10.23
C ILE A 266 0.57 2.51 11.11
N ARG A 267 1.34 1.43 10.98
CA ARG A 267 2.58 1.25 11.74
C ARG A 267 3.57 2.39 11.49
N LYS A 268 3.75 2.82 10.24
CA LYS A 268 4.64 3.91 9.85
C LYS A 268 4.21 5.22 10.54
N LEU A 269 2.93 5.57 10.46
CA LEU A 269 2.40 6.75 11.15
C LEU A 269 2.50 6.62 12.67
N ALA A 270 2.23 5.44 13.24
CA ALA A 270 2.34 5.20 14.68
C ALA A 270 3.78 5.37 15.17
N LEU A 271 4.77 4.86 14.42
CA LEU A 271 6.18 5.07 14.71
C LEU A 271 6.57 6.55 14.61
N GLN A 272 6.06 7.30 13.62
CA GLN A 272 6.28 8.74 13.51
C GLN A 272 5.68 9.54 14.68
N VAL A 273 4.45 9.23 15.10
CA VAL A 273 3.82 9.86 16.27
C VAL A 273 4.63 9.53 17.53
N ARG A 274 5.07 8.27 17.68
CA ARG A 274 5.94 7.86 18.80
C ARG A 274 7.26 8.63 18.79
N ALA A 275 7.94 8.71 17.67
CA ALA A 275 9.24 9.37 17.55
C ALA A 275 9.11 10.88 17.79
N GLN A 276 8.04 11.52 17.30
CA GLN A 276 7.77 12.92 17.60
C GLN A 276 7.45 13.14 19.08
N LEU A 277 6.63 12.27 19.69
CA LEU A 277 6.35 12.32 21.13
C LEU A 277 7.63 12.13 21.96
N ALA A 278 8.49 11.18 21.58
CA ALA A 278 9.80 10.99 22.19
C ALA A 278 10.66 12.25 22.09
N ALA A 279 10.69 12.89 20.92
CA ALA A 279 11.43 14.12 20.70
C ALA A 279 10.93 15.27 21.59
N GLU A 280 9.62 15.42 21.75
CA GLU A 280 9.03 16.45 22.61
C GLU A 280 9.27 16.18 24.10
N LEU A 281 9.15 14.92 24.54
CA LEU A 281 9.47 14.53 25.92
C LEU A 281 10.96 14.78 26.23
N LEU A 282 11.85 14.43 25.29
CA LEU A 282 13.29 14.63 25.42
C LEU A 282 13.64 16.12 25.46
N ALA A 283 13.06 16.94 24.57
CA ALA A 283 13.24 18.39 24.58
C ALA A 283 12.74 19.04 25.89
N GLY A 284 11.61 18.57 26.43
CA GLY A 284 11.09 18.98 27.73
C GLY A 284 12.06 18.66 28.87
N GLN A 285 12.52 17.40 28.94
CA GLN A 285 13.47 16.96 29.97
C GLN A 285 14.81 17.70 29.91
N ILE A 286 15.36 17.94 28.71
CA ILE A 286 16.59 18.75 28.56
C ILE A 286 16.35 20.15 29.11
N THR A 287 15.24 20.79 28.74
CA THR A 287 14.93 22.17 29.15
C THR A 287 14.76 22.28 30.67
N GLU A 288 14.03 21.35 31.29
CA GLU A 288 13.85 21.29 32.75
C GLU A 288 15.19 21.06 33.48
N THR A 289 16.02 20.14 32.98
CA THR A 289 17.32 19.82 33.61
C THR A 289 18.31 20.99 33.52
N ILE A 290 18.31 21.72 32.40
CA ILE A 290 19.17 22.90 32.21
C ILE A 290 18.69 24.09 33.04
N ALA A 291 17.38 24.25 33.23
CA ALA A 291 16.80 25.35 34.02
C ALA A 291 16.90 25.13 35.54
N GLY A 292 17.04 23.88 36.00
CA GLY A 292 17.19 23.54 37.43
C GLY A 292 18.55 23.91 38.02
N GLU A 293 18.68 23.87 39.36
CA GLU A 293 19.88 24.25 40.13
C GLU A 293 21.10 23.29 39.98
N GLY A 294 21.14 22.48 38.91
CA GLY A 294 22.17 21.46 38.66
C GLY A 294 23.37 21.94 37.85
N THR A 295 24.11 21.00 37.23
CA THR A 295 25.31 21.25 36.43
C THR A 295 25.04 21.97 35.10
N GLY A 296 23.78 22.18 34.72
CA GLY A 296 23.38 22.77 33.45
C GLY A 296 23.61 21.89 32.22
N TYR A 297 23.93 20.60 32.42
CA TYR A 297 24.14 19.60 31.36
C TYR A 297 23.18 18.41 31.52
N TYR A 298 22.60 17.97 30.40
CA TYR A 298 21.81 16.74 30.29
C TYR A 298 22.69 15.57 29.83
N GLN A 299 22.53 14.41 30.46
CA GLN A 299 23.34 13.22 30.17
C GLN A 299 22.69 12.29 29.15
N LEU A 300 23.42 12.01 28.08
CA LEU A 300 23.08 11.03 27.05
C LEU A 300 24.18 9.97 26.98
N VAL A 301 23.81 8.73 26.68
CA VAL A 301 24.74 7.60 26.63
C VAL A 301 24.80 7.07 25.20
N ALA A 302 25.99 7.05 24.61
CA ALA A 302 26.28 6.36 23.36
C ALA A 302 26.97 5.01 23.65
N GLU A 303 27.21 4.21 22.61
CA GLU A 303 27.87 2.90 22.74
C GLU A 303 29.23 3.00 23.46
N ASP A 304 30.10 3.92 23.02
CA ASP A 304 31.50 4.05 23.47
C ASP A 304 31.77 5.28 24.37
N ARG A 305 30.83 6.22 24.47
CA ARG A 305 31.03 7.51 25.16
C ARG A 305 29.79 8.00 25.89
N ILE A 306 30.00 8.87 26.87
CA ILE A 306 28.96 9.63 27.56
C ILE A 306 28.99 11.06 27.02
N VAL A 307 27.82 11.57 26.67
CA VAL A 307 27.65 12.91 26.10
C VAL A 307 26.92 13.79 27.10
N MET A 308 27.54 14.90 27.47
CA MET A 308 26.96 15.93 28.33
C MET A 308 26.54 17.10 27.46
N LEU A 309 25.23 17.29 27.28
CA LEU A 309 24.65 18.27 26.36
C LEU A 309 24.03 19.45 27.12
N SER A 310 24.33 20.67 26.71
CA SER A 310 23.67 21.89 27.17
C SER A 310 23.32 22.75 25.96
N ALA A 311 22.12 23.31 25.92
CA ALA A 311 21.65 24.18 24.86
C ALA A 311 20.76 25.28 25.44
N GLY A 312 20.84 26.49 24.88
CA GLY A 312 20.04 27.62 25.35
C GLY A 312 18.55 27.48 25.03
N ARG A 313 18.19 26.81 23.93
CA ARG A 313 16.79 26.50 23.59
C ARG A 313 16.69 25.20 22.80
N CYS A 314 15.73 24.37 23.18
CA CYS A 314 15.39 23.12 22.49
C CYS A 314 14.00 23.24 21.88
N ILE A 315 13.90 23.19 20.55
CA ILE A 315 12.63 23.31 19.84
C ILE A 315 12.36 22.00 19.07
N PRO A 316 11.39 21.19 19.49
CA PRO A 316 10.99 20.02 18.72
C PRO A 316 10.32 20.47 17.41
N LYS A 317 10.78 19.93 16.29
CA LYS A 317 10.21 20.12 14.97
C LYS A 317 9.59 18.82 14.49
N ALA A 318 8.31 18.91 14.15
CA ALA A 318 7.57 17.82 13.55
C ALA A 318 8.23 17.39 12.23
N PRO A 319 8.13 16.09 11.88
CA PRO A 319 8.59 15.59 10.59
C PRO A 319 7.90 16.37 9.46
N ASP A 320 8.71 17.07 8.66
CA ASP A 320 8.21 17.78 7.49
C ASP A 320 8.02 16.80 6.34
N ARG A 321 6.90 16.93 5.64
CA ARG A 321 6.57 16.08 4.51
C ARG A 321 7.19 16.70 3.28
N SER A 322 8.22 16.05 2.72
CA SER A 322 8.65 16.37 1.36
C SER A 322 7.41 16.34 0.45
N LYS A 323 7.31 17.30 -0.48
CA LYS A 323 6.21 17.40 -1.46
C LYS A 323 5.96 16.09 -2.24
N ARG A 324 6.83 15.07 -2.15
CA ARG A 324 6.69 13.77 -2.82
C ARG A 324 6.95 12.50 -2.00
N GLY A 325 7.02 12.57 -0.66
CA GLY A 325 6.67 11.40 0.16
C GLY A 325 7.75 10.75 1.02
N ARG A 326 8.94 11.31 1.14
CA ARG A 326 9.82 10.99 2.29
C ARG A 326 9.53 11.91 3.47
N ASP A 327 9.03 11.33 4.57
CA ASP A 327 8.93 12.02 5.85
C ASP A 327 10.34 12.17 6.43
N LYS A 328 10.80 13.42 6.62
CA LYS A 328 12.05 13.69 7.35
C LYS A 328 11.87 13.20 8.79
N PRO A 329 12.87 12.57 9.44
CA PRO A 329 12.71 12.15 10.82
C PRO A 329 12.39 13.35 11.72
N PRO A 330 11.67 13.15 12.84
CA PRO A 330 11.48 14.20 13.82
C PRO A 330 12.84 14.68 14.34
N THR A 331 12.96 16.00 14.48
CA THR A 331 14.22 16.63 14.91
C THR A 331 13.97 17.59 16.06
N ILE A 332 14.96 17.73 16.94
CA ILE A 332 14.98 18.77 17.96
C ILE A 332 16.05 19.76 17.55
N GLU A 333 15.66 20.99 17.25
CA GLU A 333 16.61 22.07 16.98
C GLU A 333 17.16 22.61 18.29
N LEU A 334 18.48 22.58 18.40
CA LEU A 334 19.24 23.17 19.48
C LEU A 334 19.74 24.53 18.97
N THR A 335 19.22 25.60 19.55
CA THR A 335 19.57 26.98 19.19
C THR A 335 20.07 27.75 20.40
N HIS A 336 20.82 28.82 20.11
CA HIS A 336 21.65 29.52 21.09
C HIS A 336 22.78 28.61 21.60
N THR A 337 23.80 29.17 22.26
CA THR A 337 25.05 28.47 22.60
C THR A 337 24.83 27.01 23.04
N VAL A 338 25.20 26.08 22.16
CA VAL A 338 25.13 24.63 22.35
C VAL A 338 26.51 24.17 22.79
N ARG A 339 26.61 23.61 23.99
CA ARG A 339 27.84 23.05 24.54
C ARG A 339 27.68 21.54 24.69
N LEU A 340 28.65 20.80 24.16
CA LEU A 340 28.66 19.35 24.21
C LEU A 340 30.03 18.87 24.70
N SER A 341 30.05 18.11 25.79
CA SER A 341 31.28 17.50 26.30
C SER A 341 31.22 15.99 26.20
N GLU A 342 32.23 15.38 25.58
CA GLU A 342 32.33 13.94 25.40
C GLU A 342 33.29 13.32 26.40
N TYR A 343 32.84 12.26 27.08
CA TYR A 343 33.63 11.50 28.03
C TYR A 343 33.74 10.04 27.57
N ASP A 344 34.93 9.46 27.70
CA ASP A 344 35.13 8.03 27.49
C ASP A 344 34.29 7.23 28.49
N ARG A 345 33.48 6.28 28.01
CA ARG A 345 32.56 5.53 28.87
C ARG A 345 33.26 4.67 29.92
N VAL A 346 34.46 4.16 29.61
CA VAL A 346 35.23 3.25 30.47
C VAL A 346 36.12 4.05 31.42
N ARG A 347 36.79 5.08 30.90
CA ARG A 347 37.81 5.85 31.65
C ARG A 347 37.26 7.10 32.32
N GLN A 348 36.05 7.53 31.97
CA GLN A 348 35.42 8.80 32.39
C GLN A 348 36.32 10.03 32.17
N GLN A 349 37.22 9.97 31.19
CA GLN A 349 38.11 11.07 30.83
C GLN A 349 37.47 11.91 29.72
N LEU A 350 37.65 13.23 29.82
CA LEU A 350 37.21 14.17 28.79
C LEU A 350 37.96 13.91 27.49
N ILE A 351 37.22 13.60 26.43
CA ILE A 351 37.74 13.42 25.07
C ILE A 351 37.83 14.80 24.41
N CYS A 352 36.70 15.50 24.33
CA CYS A 352 36.60 16.77 23.62
C CYS A 352 35.40 17.59 24.13
N HIS A 353 35.58 18.91 24.15
CA HIS A 353 34.51 19.88 24.33
C HIS A 353 34.17 20.51 22.97
N TRP A 354 32.89 20.68 22.69
CA TRP A 354 32.36 21.24 21.46
C TRP A 354 31.43 22.41 21.80
N GLU A 355 31.55 23.50 21.05
CA GLU A 355 30.68 24.66 21.14
C GLU A 355 30.18 25.02 19.74
N SER A 356 28.88 25.23 19.61
CA SER A 356 28.23 25.62 18.35
C SER A 356 27.02 26.52 18.63
N GLU A 357 26.65 27.36 17.66
CA GLU A 357 25.40 28.13 17.75
C GLU A 357 24.17 27.34 17.28
N ARG A 358 24.38 26.22 16.56
CA ARG A 358 23.31 25.42 15.96
C ARG A 358 23.63 23.93 16.02
N GLY A 359 22.70 23.17 16.59
CA GLY A 359 22.72 21.72 16.54
C GLY A 359 21.33 21.16 16.28
N ILE A 360 21.27 19.88 15.90
CA ILE A 360 20.03 19.13 15.82
C ILE A 360 20.20 17.76 16.45
N LEU A 361 19.16 17.31 17.15
CA LEU A 361 19.00 15.91 17.55
C LEU A 361 18.02 15.27 16.59
N LYS A 362 18.39 14.19 15.92
CA LYS A 362 17.53 13.42 15.02
C LYS A 362 17.18 12.10 15.66
N LEU A 363 15.91 11.71 15.64
CA LEU A 363 15.50 10.37 16.04
C LEU A 363 15.32 9.52 14.78
N GLU A 364 16.15 8.49 14.60
CA GLU A 364 15.97 7.58 13.47
C GLU A 364 14.79 6.63 13.71
N ASP A 365 13.88 6.61 12.74
CA ASP A 365 12.62 5.88 12.83
C ASP A 365 12.68 4.58 12.01
N ASN A 366 13.44 3.60 12.51
CA ASN A 366 13.66 2.32 11.81
C ASN A 366 13.12 1.10 12.55
N GLN A 367 13.10 1.08 13.90
CA GLN A 367 12.60 -0.03 14.74
C GLN A 367 12.08 0.52 16.08
N PHE A 368 11.44 -0.30 16.92
CA PHE A 368 10.91 0.06 18.26
C PHE A 368 12.00 0.44 19.30
N GLY A 369 13.18 0.87 18.85
CA GLY A 369 14.20 1.61 19.58
C GLY A 369 14.82 2.62 18.61
N SER A 370 14.75 3.90 18.95
CA SER A 370 15.17 4.99 18.06
C SER A 370 16.57 5.44 18.45
N PRO A 371 17.64 5.06 17.71
CA PRO A 371 18.94 5.66 17.97
C PRO A 371 18.85 7.15 17.65
N LEU A 372 19.32 7.96 18.60
CA LEU A 372 19.44 9.39 18.48
C LEU A 372 20.76 9.71 17.76
N GLU A 373 20.70 10.59 16.76
CA GLU A 373 21.87 11.17 16.11
C GLU A 373 21.98 12.64 16.53
N ILE A 374 23.13 13.03 17.08
CA ILE A 374 23.44 14.41 17.44
C ILE A 374 24.29 14.99 16.32
N VAL A 375 23.85 16.12 15.75
CA VAL A 375 24.59 16.83 14.71
C VAL A 375 24.83 18.26 15.16
N LEU A 376 26.10 18.69 15.21
CA LEU A 376 26.49 20.07 15.42
C LEU A 376 26.99 20.67 14.11
N TYR A 377 26.58 21.90 13.81
CA TYR A 377 27.00 22.62 12.61
C TYR A 377 28.06 23.66 12.95
N ASP A 378 29.10 23.70 12.12
CA ASP A 378 30.24 24.62 12.26
C ASP A 378 30.83 24.68 13.70
N PRO A 379 31.00 23.54 14.43
CA PRO A 379 31.39 23.61 15.82
C PRO A 379 32.87 23.96 16.01
N ALA A 380 33.14 24.76 17.05
CA ALA A 380 34.47 24.90 17.63
C ALA A 380 34.72 23.76 18.62
N TRP A 381 35.94 23.22 18.62
CA TRP A 381 36.30 22.11 19.49
C TRP A 381 37.59 22.37 20.27
N GLN A 382 37.65 21.79 21.47
CA GLN A 382 38.81 21.83 22.36
C GLN A 382 39.04 20.45 22.99
N GLN A 383 40.18 19.84 22.72
CA GLN A 383 40.59 18.57 23.32
C GLN A 383 41.15 18.75 24.73
N SER A 384 41.17 17.67 25.51
CA SER A 384 41.79 17.65 26.85
C SER A 384 43.29 17.96 26.84
N SER A 385 43.97 17.75 25.71
CA SER A 385 45.37 18.15 25.48
C SER A 385 45.58 19.66 25.28
N GLY A 386 44.49 20.45 25.18
CA GLY A 386 44.52 21.90 24.97
C GLY A 386 44.47 22.33 23.49
N LEU A 387 44.51 21.38 22.54
CA LEU A 387 44.36 21.67 21.11
C LEU A 387 42.96 22.19 20.80
N LYS A 388 42.88 23.20 19.93
CA LYS A 388 41.64 23.83 19.47
C LYS A 388 41.53 23.82 17.95
N GLY A 389 40.31 23.75 17.44
CA GLY A 389 40.04 23.84 16.01
C GLY A 389 38.59 24.13 15.69
N LEU A 390 38.30 24.24 14.39
CA LEU A 390 36.95 24.36 13.84
C LEU A 390 36.68 23.13 12.97
N ALA A 391 35.45 22.64 13.02
CA ALA A 391 34.96 21.61 12.10
C ALA A 391 33.72 22.14 11.37
N GLN A 392 33.45 21.63 10.16
CA GLN A 392 32.22 21.98 9.43
C GLN A 392 30.98 21.29 10.03
N GLN A 393 31.16 20.05 10.50
CA GLN A 393 30.07 19.28 11.09
C GLN A 393 30.67 18.25 12.05
N HIS A 394 30.02 18.06 13.20
CA HIS A 394 30.32 16.95 14.10
C HIS A 394 29.07 16.11 14.31
N VAL A 395 29.21 14.78 14.24
CA VAL A 395 28.08 13.85 14.26
C VAL A 395 28.37 12.72 15.24
N ILE A 396 27.45 12.53 16.19
CA ILE A 396 27.47 11.40 17.13
C ILE A 396 26.25 10.53 16.83
N ARG A 397 26.48 9.27 16.49
CA ARG A 397 25.43 8.29 16.14
C ARG A 397 25.19 7.31 17.28
N ASN A 398 24.08 6.59 17.21
CA ASN A 398 23.71 5.53 18.16
C ASN A 398 23.67 6.02 19.61
N VAL A 399 23.21 7.25 19.84
CA VAL A 399 22.93 7.74 21.18
C VAL A 399 21.61 7.11 21.64
N ALA A 400 21.60 6.47 22.81
CA ALA A 400 20.42 5.84 23.34
C ALA A 400 19.42 6.90 23.84
N VAL A 401 18.13 6.69 23.54
CA VAL A 401 17.05 7.45 24.19
C VAL A 401 17.00 7.04 25.67
N PRO A 402 16.82 7.99 26.60
CA PRO A 402 16.73 7.70 28.03
C PRO A 402 15.68 6.62 28.35
N GLU A 403 16.03 5.66 29.21
CA GLU A 403 15.17 4.52 29.57
C GLU A 403 13.80 4.97 30.12
N ALA A 404 13.76 6.07 30.89
CA ALA A 404 12.51 6.65 31.39
C ALA A 404 11.55 7.12 30.29
N ILE A 405 12.05 7.52 29.11
CA ILE A 405 11.22 7.88 27.96
C ILE A 405 10.78 6.61 27.22
N GLU A 406 11.69 5.65 27.04
CA GLU A 406 11.38 4.37 26.38
C GLU A 406 10.34 3.55 27.15
N GLU A 407 10.39 3.53 28.49
CA GLU A 407 9.38 2.86 29.32
C GLU A 407 7.99 3.48 29.15
N ARG A 408 7.90 4.81 29.09
CA ARG A 408 6.62 5.51 28.83
C ARG A 408 6.07 5.19 27.44
N LEU A 409 6.96 4.98 26.48
CA LEU A 409 6.66 4.66 25.07
C LEU A 409 6.70 3.15 24.76
N ALA A 410 6.70 2.30 25.80
CA ALA A 410 6.73 0.86 25.63
C ALA A 410 5.60 0.36 24.72
N SER A 411 5.88 -0.72 23.97
CA SER A 411 5.01 -1.27 22.92
C SER A 411 3.63 -1.70 23.41
N ASP A 412 3.50 -2.02 24.69
CA ASP A 412 2.25 -2.47 25.28
C ASP A 412 1.22 -1.32 25.30
N ASN A 413 0.07 -1.56 24.66
CA ASN A 413 -1.00 -0.58 24.47
C ASN A 413 -0.55 0.72 23.78
N LEU A 414 0.37 0.63 22.82
CA LEU A 414 0.94 1.79 22.15
C LEU A 414 -0.09 2.59 21.32
N LEU A 415 -0.96 1.95 20.53
CA LEU A 415 -1.94 2.68 19.72
C LEU A 415 -2.88 3.58 20.55
N PRO A 416 -3.54 3.09 21.62
CA PRO A 416 -4.32 3.95 22.51
C PRO A 416 -3.53 5.14 23.08
N LYS A 417 -2.27 4.91 23.51
CA LYS A 417 -1.40 5.97 24.03
C LYS A 417 -1.11 7.04 22.96
N LEU A 418 -0.85 6.63 21.72
CA LEU A 418 -0.58 7.55 20.61
C LEU A 418 -1.84 8.28 20.11
N LEU A 419 -3.03 7.73 20.37
CA LEU A 419 -4.30 8.38 20.08
C LEU A 419 -4.76 9.33 21.18
N ASP A 420 -4.10 9.35 22.33
CA ASP A 420 -4.33 10.31 23.42
C ASP A 420 -3.02 10.92 23.90
N VAL A 421 -2.32 11.59 22.99
CA VAL A 421 -0.99 12.17 23.28
C VAL A 421 -1.05 13.22 24.39
N ARG A 422 -2.16 13.95 24.51
CA ARG A 422 -2.34 15.00 25.53
C ARG A 422 -2.37 14.46 26.95
N SER A 423 -2.75 13.19 27.14
CA SER A 423 -2.66 12.53 28.44
C SER A 423 -1.21 12.36 28.92
N ILE A 424 -0.27 12.21 27.98
CA ILE A 424 1.17 12.01 28.25
C ILE A 424 1.91 13.35 28.28
N LEU A 425 1.59 14.24 27.33
CA LEU A 425 2.20 15.55 27.19
C LEU A 425 1.12 16.63 27.02
N PRO A 426 0.68 17.29 28.10
CA PRO A 426 -0.35 18.33 28.03
C PRO A 426 0.01 19.50 27.12
N THR A 427 1.31 19.80 26.99
CA THR A 427 1.90 20.86 26.16
C THR A 427 2.34 20.37 24.77
N ALA A 428 1.68 19.35 24.23
CA ALA A 428 1.98 18.80 22.91
C ALA A 428 1.95 19.88 21.80
N SER A 429 2.94 19.83 20.90
CA SER A 429 3.03 20.79 19.79
C SER A 429 1.88 20.61 18.78
N PRO A 430 1.53 21.67 18.02
CA PRO A 430 0.56 21.56 16.93
C PRO A 430 0.94 20.52 15.86
N GLY A 431 2.25 20.30 15.66
CA GLY A 431 2.75 19.32 14.71
C GLY A 431 2.49 17.88 15.16
N LEU A 432 2.66 17.59 16.46
CA LEU A 432 2.35 16.29 17.05
C LEU A 432 0.86 15.98 17.06
N ILE A 433 0.03 16.98 17.39
CA ILE A 433 -1.44 16.85 17.28
C ILE A 433 -1.84 16.58 15.83
N GLY A 434 -1.26 17.29 14.86
CA GLY A 434 -1.52 17.03 13.45
C GLY A 434 -1.10 15.63 12.98
N LEU A 435 -0.07 15.01 13.56
CA LEU A 435 0.30 13.62 13.28
C LEU A 435 -0.65 12.62 13.97
N GLN A 436 -1.07 12.91 15.19
CA GLN A 436 -2.09 12.13 15.92
C GLN A 436 -3.41 12.09 15.13
N ASP A 437 -3.88 13.24 14.63
CA ASP A 437 -5.10 13.34 13.82
C ASP A 437 -4.95 12.57 12.49
N LYS A 438 -3.77 12.63 11.86
CA LYS A 438 -3.46 11.81 10.67
C LYS A 438 -3.49 10.32 10.96
N LEU A 439 -2.92 9.88 12.08
CA LEU A 439 -2.95 8.47 12.49
C LEU A 439 -4.39 8.03 12.74
N ALA A 440 -5.18 8.81 13.48
CA ALA A 440 -6.58 8.53 13.74
C ALA A 440 -7.39 8.44 12.44
N GLY A 441 -7.21 9.41 11.52
CA GLY A 441 -7.86 9.42 10.22
C GLY A 441 -7.46 8.23 9.33
N GLU A 442 -6.19 7.83 9.34
CA GLU A 442 -5.72 6.66 8.57
C GLU A 442 -6.29 5.35 9.14
N MET A 443 -6.39 5.24 10.47
CA MET A 443 -7.02 4.09 11.14
C MET A 443 -8.52 3.98 10.79
N GLU A 444 -9.23 5.10 10.79
CA GLU A 444 -10.64 5.15 10.38
C GLU A 444 -10.80 4.80 8.90
N SER A 445 -10.01 5.43 8.03
CA SER A 445 -9.98 5.16 6.58
C SER A 445 -9.71 3.67 6.29
N THR A 446 -8.72 3.08 6.95
CA THR A 446 -8.39 1.64 6.85
C THR A 446 -9.58 0.78 7.27
N THR A 447 -10.26 1.14 8.35
CA THR A 447 -11.45 0.39 8.83
C THR A 447 -12.62 0.46 7.84
N ASN A 448 -12.82 1.65 7.25
CA ASN A 448 -13.85 1.88 6.23
C ASN A 448 -13.54 1.13 4.93
N GLU A 449 -12.27 1.13 4.50
CA GLU A 449 -11.83 0.40 3.31
C GLU A 449 -11.90 -1.12 3.51
N ILE A 450 -11.58 -1.65 4.70
CA ILE A 450 -11.81 -3.07 5.03
C ILE A 450 -13.27 -3.44 4.87
N SER A 451 -14.17 -2.64 5.44
CA SER A 451 -15.60 -2.92 5.42
C SER A 451 -16.16 -2.84 4.00
N SER A 452 -15.78 -1.81 3.25
CA SER A 452 -16.23 -1.60 1.85
C SER A 452 -15.69 -2.67 0.90
N GLU A 453 -14.46 -3.15 1.10
CA GLU A 453 -13.87 -4.23 0.32
C GLU A 453 -14.56 -5.57 0.58
N ILE A 454 -14.88 -5.91 1.84
CA ILE A 454 -15.64 -7.12 2.17
C ILE A 454 -17.04 -7.09 1.55
N HIS A 455 -17.78 -5.99 1.74
CA HIS A 455 -19.14 -5.87 1.22
C HIS A 455 -19.19 -5.83 -0.30
N SER A 456 -18.28 -5.13 -0.96
CA SER A 456 -18.24 -5.11 -2.44
C SER A 456 -17.98 -6.50 -3.05
N ARG A 457 -17.11 -7.32 -2.44
CA ARG A 457 -16.88 -8.71 -2.87
C ARG A 457 -18.11 -9.59 -2.66
N LEU A 458 -18.79 -9.44 -1.52
CA LEU A 458 -20.03 -10.17 -1.23
C LEU A 458 -21.15 -9.79 -2.19
N VAL A 459 -21.37 -8.50 -2.42
CA VAL A 459 -22.40 -7.99 -3.34
C VAL A 459 -22.12 -8.45 -4.78
N LEU A 460 -20.87 -8.44 -5.22
CA LEU A 460 -20.49 -8.94 -6.54
C LEU A 460 -20.76 -10.45 -6.68
N GLY A 461 -20.39 -11.25 -5.68
CA GLY A 461 -20.62 -12.69 -5.67
C GLY A 461 -22.10 -13.06 -5.63
N LEU A 462 -22.86 -12.47 -4.69
CA LEU A 462 -24.31 -12.69 -4.57
C LEU A 462 -25.07 -12.16 -5.79
N GLY A 463 -24.67 -11.01 -6.33
CA GLY A 463 -25.24 -10.43 -7.54
C GLY A 463 -25.10 -11.30 -8.78
N CYS A 464 -24.10 -12.18 -8.84
CA CYS A 464 -24.01 -13.16 -9.92
C CYS A 464 -25.27 -14.04 -10.01
N THR A 465 -25.88 -14.39 -8.87
CA THR A 465 -27.09 -15.23 -8.87
C THR A 465 -28.29 -14.52 -9.47
N THR A 466 -28.50 -13.25 -9.10
CA THR A 466 -29.61 -12.44 -9.63
C THR A 466 -29.40 -12.10 -11.10
N LEU A 467 -28.16 -11.83 -11.50
CA LEU A 467 -27.76 -11.59 -12.89
C LEU A 467 -27.97 -12.79 -13.81
N VAL A 468 -27.70 -14.00 -13.34
CA VAL A 468 -27.99 -15.21 -14.13
C VAL A 468 -29.50 -15.42 -14.22
N LEU A 469 -30.24 -15.25 -13.12
CA LEU A 469 -31.70 -15.44 -13.12
C LEU A 469 -32.40 -14.47 -14.06
N ILE A 470 -32.04 -13.19 -14.06
CA ILE A 470 -32.62 -12.22 -14.99
C ILE A 470 -32.25 -12.52 -16.45
N ALA A 471 -31.03 -13.01 -16.70
CA ALA A 471 -30.60 -13.43 -18.03
C ALA A 471 -31.41 -14.61 -18.56
N ILE A 472 -31.73 -15.59 -17.70
CA ILE A 472 -32.64 -16.70 -18.04
C ILE A 472 -34.01 -16.14 -18.45
N ALA A 473 -34.59 -15.27 -17.62
CA ALA A 473 -35.93 -14.76 -17.88
C ALA A 473 -35.99 -13.91 -19.16
N LEU A 474 -35.01 -13.02 -19.38
CA LEU A 474 -34.93 -12.22 -20.60
C LEU A 474 -34.66 -13.09 -21.83
N GLY A 475 -33.82 -14.12 -21.71
CA GLY A 475 -33.59 -15.11 -22.77
C GLY A 475 -34.90 -15.80 -23.19
N ILE A 476 -35.73 -16.21 -22.24
CA ILE A 476 -37.03 -16.84 -22.51
C ILE A 476 -38.02 -15.86 -23.16
N ILE A 477 -37.98 -14.58 -22.79
CA ILE A 477 -38.92 -13.56 -23.30
C ILE A 477 -38.60 -13.16 -24.75
N PHE A 478 -37.33 -12.99 -25.10
CA PHE A 478 -36.89 -12.53 -26.43
C PHE A 478 -36.81 -13.65 -27.49
N LYS A 479 -37.82 -14.55 -27.54
CA LYS A 479 -37.88 -15.64 -28.55
C LYS A 479 -37.78 -15.07 -29.98
N GLY A 480 -36.86 -15.58 -30.83
CA GLY A 480 -36.90 -15.31 -32.29
C GLY A 480 -35.76 -14.49 -32.94
N GLY A 481 -34.50 -14.87 -32.80
CA GLY A 481 -33.41 -14.35 -33.66
C GLY A 481 -32.72 -13.05 -33.19
N HIS A 482 -33.27 -12.35 -32.21
CA HIS A 482 -32.62 -11.21 -31.54
C HIS A 482 -31.83 -11.62 -30.29
N LEU A 483 -31.06 -12.72 -30.35
CA LEU A 483 -30.26 -13.20 -29.21
C LEU A 483 -29.27 -12.14 -28.70
N LEU A 484 -28.75 -11.31 -29.61
CA LEU A 484 -27.84 -10.22 -29.28
C LEU A 484 -28.55 -9.11 -28.47
N SER A 485 -29.85 -8.87 -28.70
CA SER A 485 -30.61 -7.90 -27.91
C SER A 485 -30.89 -8.43 -26.52
N ALA A 486 -31.24 -9.72 -26.38
CA ALA A 486 -31.45 -10.35 -25.07
C ALA A 486 -30.18 -10.25 -24.20
N PHE A 487 -29.01 -10.53 -24.79
CA PHE A 487 -27.73 -10.35 -24.11
C PHE A 487 -27.49 -8.87 -23.76
N GLY A 488 -27.62 -7.96 -24.71
CA GLY A 488 -27.42 -6.52 -24.48
C GLY A 488 -28.33 -5.97 -23.38
N THR A 489 -29.60 -6.34 -23.37
CA THR A 489 -30.57 -5.94 -22.34
C THR A 489 -30.21 -6.54 -20.97
N SER A 490 -29.73 -7.79 -20.93
CA SER A 490 -29.29 -8.41 -19.66
C SER A 490 -27.97 -7.82 -19.12
N ALA A 491 -27.12 -7.27 -19.98
CA ALA A 491 -25.87 -6.62 -19.57
C ALA A 491 -26.09 -5.26 -18.87
N ILE A 492 -27.20 -4.56 -19.15
CA ILE A 492 -27.52 -3.27 -18.52
C ILE A 492 -27.66 -3.41 -16.99
N PRO A 493 -28.47 -4.34 -16.44
CA PRO A 493 -28.54 -4.59 -15.00
C PRO A 493 -27.18 -4.94 -14.37
N ALA A 494 -26.32 -5.68 -15.08
CA ALA A 494 -24.97 -5.99 -14.62
C ALA A 494 -24.11 -4.73 -14.49
N ALA A 495 -24.12 -3.87 -15.51
CA ALA A 495 -23.41 -2.60 -15.49
C ALA A 495 -23.92 -1.69 -14.36
N VAL A 496 -25.24 -1.60 -14.18
CA VAL A 496 -25.85 -0.82 -13.08
C VAL A 496 -25.38 -1.33 -11.72
N LEU A 497 -25.39 -2.64 -11.47
CA LEU A 497 -24.90 -3.21 -10.22
C LEU A 497 -23.42 -2.83 -9.96
N VAL A 498 -22.57 -2.90 -10.99
CA VAL A 498 -21.16 -2.49 -10.87
C VAL A 498 -21.04 -1.01 -10.54
N VAL A 499 -21.86 -0.14 -11.14
CA VAL A 499 -21.88 1.30 -10.82
C VAL A 499 -22.26 1.54 -9.36
N PHE A 500 -23.27 0.85 -8.83
CA PHE A 500 -23.63 0.94 -7.40
C PHE A 500 -22.49 0.49 -6.49
N ILE A 501 -21.77 -0.57 -6.85
CA ILE A 501 -20.60 -1.04 -6.10
C ILE A 501 -19.49 0.02 -6.11
N LEU A 502 -19.15 0.57 -7.27
CA LEU A 502 -18.09 1.57 -7.41
C LEU A 502 -18.45 2.88 -6.68
N ALA A 503 -19.67 3.38 -6.87
CA ALA A 503 -20.18 4.56 -6.20
C ALA A 503 -20.19 4.39 -4.68
N GLY A 504 -20.64 3.22 -4.18
CA GLY A 504 -20.61 2.91 -2.75
C GLY A 504 -19.17 2.90 -2.20
N LYS A 505 -18.20 2.37 -2.96
CA LYS A 505 -16.78 2.33 -2.54
C LYS A 505 -16.19 3.73 -2.46
N ASP A 506 -16.46 4.57 -3.46
CA ASP A 506 -15.95 5.94 -3.45
C ASP A 506 -16.59 6.76 -2.32
N LEU A 507 -17.87 6.50 -2.00
CA LEU A 507 -18.54 7.15 -0.87
C LEU A 507 -17.93 6.76 0.47
N THR A 508 -17.50 5.50 0.67
CA THR A 508 -16.82 5.07 1.91
C THR A 508 -15.44 5.70 2.12
N LYS A 509 -14.84 6.25 1.07
CA LYS A 509 -13.56 6.97 1.15
C LYS A 509 -13.73 8.44 1.49
N ASN A 510 -14.94 8.97 1.41
CA ASN A 510 -15.19 10.38 1.70
C ASN A 510 -15.35 10.57 3.21
N PRO A 511 -14.49 11.37 3.87
CA PRO A 511 -14.57 11.58 5.32
C PRO A 511 -15.86 12.30 5.74
N ALA A 512 -16.54 13.01 4.82
CA ALA A 512 -17.80 13.68 5.12
C ALA A 512 -19.01 12.73 5.22
N VAL A 513 -18.88 11.47 4.77
CA VAL A 513 -19.99 10.53 4.67
C VAL A 513 -19.68 9.27 5.47
N SER A 514 -20.62 8.87 6.32
CA SER A 514 -20.47 7.63 7.08
C SER A 514 -20.32 6.42 6.15
N ALA A 515 -19.37 5.54 6.46
CA ALA A 515 -19.13 4.32 5.69
C ALA A 515 -20.37 3.42 5.56
N THR A 516 -21.29 3.47 6.53
CA THR A 516 -22.56 2.74 6.50
C THR A 516 -23.44 3.14 5.32
N VAL A 517 -23.42 4.42 4.93
CA VAL A 517 -24.17 4.93 3.77
C VAL A 517 -23.58 4.35 2.48
N GLY A 518 -22.25 4.36 2.34
CA GLY A 518 -21.58 3.76 1.19
C GLY A 518 -21.86 2.27 1.06
N ILE A 519 -21.82 1.53 2.18
CA ILE A 519 -22.22 0.10 2.22
C ILE A 519 -23.70 -0.05 1.83
N GLY A 520 -24.58 0.82 2.35
CA GLY A 520 -26.00 0.83 2.00
C GLY A 520 -26.26 1.00 0.51
N VAL A 521 -25.49 1.87 -0.16
CA VAL A 521 -25.55 2.06 -1.63
C VAL A 521 -25.14 0.79 -2.38
N MET A 522 -24.13 0.05 -1.90
CA MET A 522 -23.75 -1.22 -2.54
C MET A 522 -24.89 -2.24 -2.50
N TRP A 523 -25.51 -2.42 -1.33
CA TRP A 523 -26.59 -3.40 -1.14
C TRP A 523 -27.90 -2.96 -1.81
N SER A 524 -28.17 -1.66 -1.89
CA SER A 524 -29.38 -1.17 -2.58
C SER A 524 -29.36 -1.54 -4.06
N GLY A 525 -28.20 -1.50 -4.72
CA GLY A 525 -28.04 -1.97 -6.09
C GLY A 525 -28.44 -3.44 -6.25
N LEU A 526 -28.04 -4.31 -5.31
CA LEU A 526 -28.43 -5.72 -5.32
C LEU A 526 -29.92 -5.93 -5.01
N ILE A 527 -30.48 -5.18 -4.08
CA ILE A 527 -31.91 -5.25 -3.73
C ILE A 527 -32.76 -4.83 -4.93
N ILE A 528 -32.44 -3.71 -5.58
CA ILE A 528 -33.14 -3.23 -6.78
C ILE A 528 -33.10 -4.29 -7.88
N LEU A 529 -31.92 -4.87 -8.13
CA LEU A 529 -31.76 -5.94 -9.11
C LEU A 529 -32.59 -7.20 -8.76
N SER A 530 -32.65 -7.56 -7.48
CA SER A 530 -33.42 -8.71 -6.99
C SER A 530 -34.93 -8.48 -7.17
N VAL A 531 -35.41 -7.27 -6.83
CA VAL A 531 -36.82 -6.88 -7.02
C VAL A 531 -37.19 -6.88 -8.49
N LEU A 532 -36.33 -6.32 -9.35
CA LEU A 532 -36.54 -6.33 -10.79
C LEU A 532 -36.60 -7.77 -11.34
N THR A 533 -35.69 -8.64 -10.88
CA THR A 533 -35.70 -10.06 -11.23
C THR A 533 -37.03 -10.72 -10.83
N ALA A 534 -37.48 -10.51 -9.59
CA ALA A 534 -38.77 -11.03 -9.12
C ALA A 534 -39.96 -10.54 -9.96
N GLY A 535 -39.96 -9.25 -10.34
CA GLY A 535 -40.99 -8.67 -11.21
C GLY A 535 -41.04 -9.29 -12.60
N VAL A 536 -39.87 -9.54 -13.22
CA VAL A 536 -39.78 -10.21 -14.53
C VAL A 536 -40.29 -11.65 -14.43
N TYR A 537 -39.92 -12.39 -13.38
CA TYR A 537 -40.41 -13.76 -13.16
C TYR A 537 -41.91 -13.82 -12.90
N HIS A 538 -42.46 -12.85 -12.15
CA HIS A 538 -43.91 -12.75 -11.92
C HIS A 538 -44.69 -12.56 -13.24
N LYS A 539 -44.16 -11.74 -14.15
CA LYS A 539 -44.73 -11.57 -15.49
C LYS A 539 -44.64 -12.86 -16.30
N LEU A 540 -43.49 -13.54 -16.26
CA LEU A 540 -43.22 -14.80 -16.95
C LEU A 540 -44.15 -15.93 -16.50
N LEU A 541 -44.48 -16.00 -15.21
CA LEU A 541 -45.39 -17.02 -14.65
C LEU A 541 -46.86 -16.76 -14.98
N ARG A 542 -47.23 -15.51 -15.31
CA ARG A 542 -48.58 -15.15 -15.78
C ARG A 542 -48.80 -15.39 -17.27
N THR A 543 -47.73 -15.63 -18.02
CA THR A 543 -47.76 -15.92 -19.47
C THR A 543 -47.63 -17.42 -19.71
#